data_AF-A0ABD2P2Z1-F1
#
_entry.id   AF-A0ABD2P2Z1-F1
#
_cell.length_a   1.000
_cell.length_b   1.000
_cell.length_c   1.000
_cell.angle_alpha   90.00
_cell.angle_beta   90.00
_cell.angle_gamma   90.00
#
_symmetry.space_group_name_H-M   'P 1'
#
loop_
_entity.id
_entity.type
_entity.pdbx_description
1 polymer ?
#
loop_
_entity_poly.entity_id
_entity_poly.type
_entity_poly.pdbx_seq_one_letter_code
_entity_poly.pdbx_strand_id
1 'polypeptide(L)'
;MESSDLEAFAQNVFYKNIIESRSAAGENIQKFKFKKDRCRLLSQYQELREDCKGVVYWMCRESRVQDNWALLFAQKLSLKYEVPLHVCFFLDNFKELYPTTRQVGFLRKGLKIVEKNLKI
;
A
#
# COMPACT_ATOMS: atom_id res chain seq x y z
N MET A 1 31.97 17.55 -14.45
CA MET A 1 30.61 17.00 -14.42
C MET A 1 29.68 18.18 -14.37
N GLU A 2 28.76 18.29 -15.33
CA GLU A 2 27.77 19.36 -15.31
C GLU A 2 26.82 19.18 -14.12
N SER A 3 26.19 20.26 -13.66
CA SER A 3 25.28 20.25 -12.51
C SER A 3 24.17 19.20 -12.66
N SER A 4 23.70 18.97 -13.89
CA SER A 4 22.70 17.95 -14.25
C SER A 4 23.18 16.51 -14.09
N ASP A 5 24.47 16.25 -14.36
CA ASP A 5 25.05 14.90 -14.25
C ASP A 5 25.18 14.47 -12.78
N LEU A 6 25.50 15.43 -11.91
CA LEU A 6 25.56 15.24 -10.46
C LEU A 6 24.17 14.93 -9.90
N GLU A 7 23.14 15.65 -10.32
CA GLU A 7 21.76 15.41 -9.90
C GLU A 7 21.24 14.04 -10.34
N ALA A 8 21.47 13.67 -11.60
CA ALA A 8 21.08 12.36 -12.13
C ALA A 8 21.80 11.22 -11.39
N PHE A 9 23.10 11.38 -11.13
CA PHE A 9 23.87 10.40 -10.35
C PHE A 9 23.32 10.24 -8.93
N ALA A 10 23.08 11.35 -8.23
CA ALA A 10 22.54 11.32 -6.87
C ALA A 10 21.16 10.64 -6.82
N GLN A 11 20.30 10.93 -7.79
CA GLN A 11 18.98 10.32 -7.90
C GLN A 11 19.07 8.79 -8.16
N ASN A 12 20.00 8.35 -9.00
CA ASN A 12 20.23 6.92 -9.25
C ASN A 12 20.72 6.19 -8.02
N VAL A 13 21.68 6.78 -7.28
CA VAL A 13 22.17 6.23 -6.01
C VAL A 13 21.02 6.12 -5.00
N PHE A 14 20.19 7.14 -4.90
CA PHE A 14 19.02 7.14 -4.01
C PHE A 14 18.03 6.01 -4.34
N TYR A 15 17.64 5.86 -5.61
CA TYR A 15 16.73 4.78 -6.02
C TYR A 15 17.31 3.40 -5.77
N LYS A 16 18.60 3.21 -6.06
CA LYS A 16 19.29 1.95 -5.80
C LYS A 16 19.23 1.58 -4.31
N ASN A 17 19.54 2.53 -3.44
CA ASN A 17 19.49 2.32 -1.98
C ASN A 17 18.09 1.94 -1.49
N ILE A 18 17.03 2.55 -2.03
CA ILE A 18 15.65 2.19 -1.70
C ILE A 18 15.34 0.75 -2.12
N ILE A 19 15.71 0.37 -3.34
CA ILE A 19 15.45 -0.97 -3.87
C ILE A 19 16.19 -2.02 -3.04
N GLU A 20 17.46 -1.78 -2.74
CA GLU A 20 18.27 -2.66 -1.90
C GLU A 20 17.68 -2.80 -0.49
N SER A 21 17.24 -1.69 0.12
CA SER A 21 16.58 -1.71 1.43
C SER A 21 15.28 -2.52 1.43
N ARG A 22 14.45 -2.38 0.39
CA ARG A 22 13.21 -3.15 0.25
C ARG A 22 13.48 -4.64 0.06
N SER A 23 14.42 -4.99 -0.81
CA SER A 23 14.82 -6.39 -1.04
C SER A 23 15.40 -7.04 0.22
N ALA A 24 16.16 -6.28 1.02
CA ALA A 24 16.70 -6.75 2.29
C ALA A 24 15.62 -6.94 3.39
N ALA A 25 14.47 -6.27 3.29
CA ALA A 25 13.40 -6.38 4.27
C ALA A 25 12.68 -7.74 4.25
N GLY A 26 12.75 -8.46 3.11
CA GLY A 26 12.27 -9.82 2.96
C GLY A 26 11.97 -10.17 1.50
N GLU A 27 12.20 -11.42 1.11
CA GLU A 27 11.94 -11.90 -0.25
C GLU A 27 10.46 -11.85 -0.64
N ASN A 28 9.56 -12.10 0.32
CA ASN A 28 8.12 -12.07 0.14
C ASN A 28 7.41 -11.72 1.45
N ILE A 29 6.09 -11.50 1.39
CA ILE A 29 5.29 -11.09 2.55
C ILE A 29 5.21 -12.15 3.67
N GLN A 30 5.35 -13.44 3.33
CA GLN A 30 5.37 -14.51 4.33
C GLN A 30 6.65 -14.40 5.18
N LYS A 31 7.81 -14.22 4.53
CA LYS A 31 9.13 -14.02 5.15
C LYS A 31 9.34 -12.62 5.74
N PHE A 32 8.56 -11.62 5.34
CA PHE A 32 8.64 -10.27 5.87
C PHE A 32 8.34 -10.24 7.38
N LYS A 33 9.26 -9.62 8.14
CA LYS A 33 9.17 -9.46 9.60
C LYS A 33 8.14 -8.39 9.98
N PHE A 34 6.87 -8.76 9.86
CA PHE A 34 5.75 -7.88 10.16
C PHE A 34 5.64 -7.61 11.67
N LYS A 35 5.53 -6.32 12.05
CA LYS A 35 5.33 -5.91 13.45
C LYS A 35 3.85 -5.94 13.82
N LYS A 36 3.41 -6.94 14.58
CA LYS A 36 2.01 -7.10 15.00
C LYS A 36 1.48 -5.90 15.79
N ASP A 37 2.33 -5.17 16.50
CA ASP A 37 1.97 -3.96 17.26
C ASP A 37 1.41 -2.83 16.38
N ARG A 38 1.61 -2.90 15.05
CA ARG A 38 1.00 -1.98 14.09
C ARG A 38 -0.47 -2.28 13.78
N CYS A 39 -0.99 -3.40 14.24
CA CYS A 39 -2.36 -3.84 14.02
C CYS A 39 -3.16 -3.77 15.32
N ARG A 40 -4.39 -3.28 15.22
CA ARG A 40 -5.38 -3.33 16.29
C ARG A 40 -6.64 -4.00 15.77
N LEU A 41 -7.08 -5.05 16.44
CA LEU A 41 -8.38 -5.67 16.16
C LEU A 41 -9.50 -4.73 16.63
N LEU A 42 -10.44 -4.42 15.74
CA LEU A 42 -11.57 -3.54 16.04
C LEU A 42 -12.88 -4.32 16.25
N SER A 43 -12.97 -5.54 15.72
CA SER A 43 -14.14 -6.40 15.85
C SER A 43 -14.04 -7.32 17.08
N GLN A 44 -15.21 -7.73 17.59
CA GLN A 44 -15.30 -8.77 18.62
C GLN A 44 -14.84 -10.16 18.13
N TYR A 45 -14.90 -10.40 16.82
CA TYR A 45 -14.41 -11.64 16.21
C TYR A 45 -12.90 -11.56 16.04
N GLN A 46 -12.18 -12.45 16.71
CA GLN A 46 -10.71 -12.53 16.69
C GLN A 46 -10.18 -13.34 15.51
N GLU A 47 -10.96 -14.30 15.04
CA GLU A 47 -10.58 -15.19 13.95
C GLU A 47 -11.48 -14.99 12.74
N LEU A 48 -10.88 -15.16 11.57
CA LEU A 48 -11.62 -15.22 10.32
C LEU A 48 -12.42 -16.51 10.27
N ARG A 49 -13.66 -16.40 9.79
CA ARG A 49 -14.51 -17.57 9.57
C ARG A 49 -13.90 -18.46 8.48
N GLU A 50 -14.05 -19.77 8.64
CA GLU A 50 -13.57 -20.76 7.67
C GLU A 50 -14.20 -20.58 6.28
N ASP A 51 -15.41 -20.02 6.21
CA ASP A 51 -16.15 -19.76 4.98
C ASP A 51 -15.83 -18.41 4.32
N CYS A 52 -14.81 -17.69 4.80
CA CYS A 52 -14.46 -16.39 4.25
C CYS A 52 -14.11 -16.48 2.75
N LYS A 53 -14.56 -15.50 1.96
CA LYS A 53 -14.42 -15.51 0.49
C LYS A 53 -13.37 -14.54 -0.03
N GLY A 54 -12.78 -13.73 0.84
CA GLY A 54 -11.83 -12.70 0.45
C GLY A 54 -11.42 -11.83 1.62
N VAL A 55 -10.26 -11.18 1.47
CA VAL A 55 -9.80 -10.10 2.34
C VAL A 55 -10.00 -8.78 1.59
N VAL A 56 -10.60 -7.79 2.25
CA VAL A 56 -10.75 -6.44 1.70
C VAL A 56 -9.84 -5.49 2.46
N TYR A 57 -8.89 -4.88 1.76
CA TYR A 57 -8.17 -3.72 2.25
C TYR A 57 -8.96 -2.45 1.93
N TRP A 58 -9.58 -1.88 2.95
CA TRP A 58 -10.21 -0.57 2.85
C TRP A 58 -9.15 0.53 2.92
N MET A 59 -8.75 1.02 1.75
CA MET A 59 -7.82 2.12 1.59
C MET A 59 -8.54 3.45 1.79
N CYS A 60 -8.00 4.30 2.67
CA CYS A 60 -8.52 5.63 2.96
C CYS A 60 -7.38 6.66 2.99
N ARG A 61 -6.49 6.57 3.98
CA ARG A 61 -5.39 7.53 4.17
C ARG A 61 -4.16 7.24 3.31
N GLU A 62 -3.75 5.97 3.24
CA GLU A 62 -2.50 5.57 2.58
C GLU A 62 -2.75 5.14 1.13
N SER A 63 -2.96 6.11 0.25
CA SER A 63 -3.20 5.89 -1.19
C SER A 63 -1.92 5.55 -1.97
N ARG A 64 -1.22 4.49 -1.55
CA ARG A 64 0.02 3.99 -2.18
C ARG A 64 0.14 2.47 -2.01
N VAL A 65 0.86 1.85 -2.95
CA VAL A 65 1.09 0.39 -2.97
C VAL A 65 2.37 0.03 -2.19
N GLN A 66 3.48 0.68 -2.55
CA GLN A 66 4.79 0.42 -1.94
C GLN A 66 4.83 0.98 -0.51
N ASP A 67 5.52 0.26 0.38
CA ASP A 67 5.73 0.63 1.79
C ASP A 67 4.43 0.98 2.54
N ASN A 68 3.37 0.20 2.29
CA ASN A 68 2.08 0.33 2.93
C ASN A 68 1.86 -0.85 3.90
N TRP A 69 1.98 -0.60 5.21
CA TRP A 69 1.86 -1.63 6.24
C TRP A 69 0.48 -2.31 6.25
N ALA A 70 -0.58 -1.55 5.98
CA ALA A 70 -1.94 -2.09 5.98
C ALA A 70 -2.17 -3.02 4.78
N LEU A 71 -1.64 -2.67 3.60
CA LEU A 71 -1.70 -3.52 2.41
C LEU A 71 -0.85 -4.79 2.59
N LEU A 72 0.36 -4.66 3.15
CA LEU A 72 1.23 -5.81 3.47
C LEU A 72 0.51 -6.77 4.43
N PHE A 73 -0.16 -6.25 5.47
CA PHE A 73 -0.94 -7.07 6.38
C PHE A 73 -2.11 -7.78 5.69
N ALA A 74 -2.87 -7.05 4.86
CA ALA A 74 -3.99 -7.61 4.12
C ALA A 74 -3.56 -8.74 3.17
N GLN A 75 -2.43 -8.57 2.47
CA GLN A 75 -1.85 -9.61 1.61
C GLN A 75 -1.37 -10.81 2.43
N LYS A 76 -0.73 -10.58 3.58
CA LYS A 76 -0.33 -11.67 4.49
C LYS A 76 -1.53 -12.49 4.94
N LEU A 77 -2.64 -11.81 5.23
CA LEU A 77 -3.89 -12.44 5.65
C LEU A 77 -4.53 -13.22 4.50
N SER A 78 -4.62 -12.63 3.32
CA SER A 78 -5.23 -13.29 2.14
C SER A 78 -4.47 -14.56 1.77
N LEU A 79 -3.13 -14.53 1.81
CA LEU A 79 -2.29 -15.70 1.56
C LEU A 79 -2.39 -16.76 2.67
N LYS A 80 -2.53 -16.35 3.94
CA LYS A 80 -2.69 -17.29 5.05
C LYS A 80 -3.99 -18.11 4.94
N TYR A 81 -5.06 -17.47 4.47
CA TYR A 81 -6.38 -18.09 4.34
C TYR A 81 -6.70 -18.55 2.91
N GLU A 82 -5.75 -18.43 1.98
CA GLU A 82 -5.89 -18.84 0.58
C GLU A 82 -7.13 -18.24 -0.13
N VAL A 83 -7.40 -16.96 0.17
CA VAL A 83 -8.53 -16.21 -0.39
C VAL A 83 -8.04 -15.00 -1.20
N PRO A 84 -8.83 -14.49 -2.16
CA PRO A 84 -8.46 -13.31 -2.93
C PRO A 84 -8.32 -12.06 -2.04
N LEU A 85 -7.39 -11.18 -2.41
CA LEU A 85 -7.25 -9.84 -1.85
C LEU A 85 -7.94 -8.82 -2.77
N HIS A 86 -8.81 -8.01 -2.20
CA HIS A 86 -9.44 -6.88 -2.85
C HIS A 86 -8.98 -5.58 -2.20
N VAL A 87 -8.78 -4.54 -3.00
CA VAL A 87 -8.47 -3.19 -2.51
C VAL A 87 -9.62 -2.28 -2.89
N CYS A 88 -10.22 -1.63 -1.89
CA CYS A 88 -11.33 -0.71 -2.08
C CYS A 88 -10.93 0.68 -1.59
N PHE A 89 -11.24 1.70 -2.39
CA PHE A 89 -11.11 3.10 -2.00
C PHE A 89 -12.49 3.75 -2.03
N PHE A 90 -12.90 4.37 -0.94
CA PHE A 90 -14.22 5.01 -0.83
C PHE A 90 -14.08 6.53 -0.91
N LEU A 91 -14.89 7.17 -1.76
CA LEU A 91 -14.88 8.62 -2.00
C LEU A 91 -16.03 9.32 -1.25
N ASP A 92 -16.28 8.92 0.00
CA ASP A 92 -17.36 9.52 0.78
C ASP A 92 -16.94 10.81 1.47
N ASN A 93 -17.91 11.69 1.73
CA ASN A 93 -17.69 13.05 2.24
C ASN A 93 -16.63 13.83 1.44
N PHE A 94 -16.60 13.59 0.13
CA PHE A 94 -15.58 14.13 -0.77
C PHE A 94 -15.51 15.67 -0.73
N LYS A 95 -16.66 16.33 -0.54
CA LYS A 95 -16.76 17.79 -0.40
C LYS A 95 -16.15 18.31 0.90
N GLU A 96 -16.15 17.51 1.97
CA GLU A 96 -15.61 17.89 3.28
C GLU A 96 -14.10 17.63 3.35
N LEU A 97 -13.64 16.51 2.80
CA LEU A 97 -12.23 16.11 2.82
C LEU A 97 -11.40 16.75 1.69
N TYR A 98 -12.02 16.99 0.53
CA TYR A 98 -11.38 17.52 -0.67
C TYR A 98 -12.18 18.69 -1.26
N PRO A 99 -12.19 19.85 -0.58
CA PRO A 99 -13.07 20.97 -0.93
C PRO A 99 -12.77 21.60 -2.29
N THR A 100 -11.58 21.38 -2.87
CA THR A 100 -11.17 22.00 -4.13
C THR A 100 -11.00 21.00 -5.27
N THR A 101 -11.38 21.42 -6.49
CA THR A 101 -11.15 20.65 -7.73
C THR A 101 -9.68 20.25 -7.92
N ARG A 102 -8.73 21.05 -7.41
CA ARG A 102 -7.29 20.75 -7.47
C ARG A 102 -6.95 19.51 -6.63
N GLN A 103 -7.41 19.45 -5.38
CA GLN A 103 -7.17 18.31 -4.48
C GLN A 103 -7.79 17.04 -5.06
N VAL A 104 -9.03 17.13 -5.53
CA VAL A 104 -9.76 16.06 -6.23
C VAL A 104 -8.99 15.55 -7.45
N GLY A 105 -8.53 16.49 -8.29
CA GLY A 105 -7.78 16.17 -9.50
C GLY A 105 -6.45 15.48 -9.20
N PHE A 106 -5.74 15.92 -8.17
CA PHE A 106 -4.50 15.30 -7.71
C PHE A 106 -4.74 13.88 -7.18
N LEU A 107 -5.72 13.70 -6.29
CA LEU A 107 -6.08 12.38 -5.74
C LEU A 107 -6.47 11.41 -6.85
N ARG A 108 -7.36 11.82 -7.77
CA ARG A 108 -7.83 10.94 -8.85
C ARG A 108 -6.69 10.51 -9.78
N LYS A 109 -5.75 11.41 -10.09
CA LYS A 109 -4.56 11.07 -10.88
C LYS A 109 -3.66 10.08 -10.12
N GLY A 110 -3.46 10.30 -8.83
CA GLY A 110 -2.71 9.38 -7.97
C GLY A 110 -3.37 7.99 -7.89
N LEU A 111 -4.68 7.92 -7.69
CA LEU A 111 -5.41 6.65 -7.61
C LEU A 111 -5.33 5.82 -8.90
N LYS A 112 -5.27 6.45 -10.08
CA LYS A 112 -5.02 5.73 -11.34
C LYS A 112 -3.63 5.05 -11.36
N ILE A 113 -2.63 5.71 -10.79
CA ILE A 113 -1.28 5.14 -10.65
C ILE A 113 -1.29 3.99 -9.64
N VAL A 114 -2.01 4.15 -8.52
CA VAL A 114 -2.20 3.10 -7.52
C VAL A 114 -2.86 1.86 -8.14
N GLU A 115 -3.96 2.05 -8.88
CA GLU A 115 -4.66 0.97 -9.57
C GLU A 115 -3.73 0.23 -10.53
N LYS A 116 -2.96 0.96 -11.34
CA LYS A 116 -1.97 0.35 -12.25
C LYS A 116 -0.94 -0.46 -11.48
N ASN A 117 -0.43 0.05 -10.36
CA ASN A 117 0.60 -0.62 -9.57
C ASN A 117 0.09 -1.84 -8.79
N LEU A 118 -1.22 -1.98 -8.57
CA LEU A 118 -1.84 -3.16 -7.93
C LEU A 118 -2.09 -4.31 -8.90
N LYS A 119 -2.10 -4.05 -10.21
CA LYS A 119 -2.37 -5.03 -11.28
C LYS A 119 -1.11 -5.72 -11.82
N ILE A 120 0.06 -5.38 -11.27
CA ILE A 120 1.38 -5.94 -11.61
C ILE A 120 1.67 -7.05 -10.62
#